data_AF-A0A948ZD80-F1
#
_entry.id   AF-A0A948ZD80-F1
#
_cell.length_a   1.000
_cell.length_b   1.000
_cell.length_c   1.000
_cell.angle_alpha   90.00
_cell.angle_beta   90.00
_cell.angle_gamma   90.00
#
_symmetry.space_group_name_H-M   'P 1'
#
loop_
_entity.id
_entity.type
_entity.pdbx_description
1 polymer ?
#
loop_
_entity_poly.entity_id
_entity_poly.type
_entity_poly.pdbx_seq_one_letter_code
_entity_poly.pdbx_strand_id
1 'polypeptide(L)'
;MALKRHHKIVIGSFSSLVIIYMIVTGLLLNGIIVKQTLNHNTVIREIGNLQADTQSKLNELTINLLQTKEDIRTLNSELGSIDEEFNLLKASTSADFSGIVENAIKSVVTIRTDVGQGTGFIIDERGYVITNAHVLVGGSKINAMTYDQESMNAEFIGYNGPLDIVLLKIPGNYEKLELDDSNNVQVGEKVIAIGNPLGLQFSVSEGIVSAVHRQGIVEEGEYIQTDAALNPGNSGGPLINKKGLVIGIN
;
A
#
# COMPACT_ATOMS: atom_id res chain seq x y z
N MET A 1 39.53 -94.39 -72.86
CA MET A 1 39.61 -92.96 -73.25
C MET A 1 38.42 -92.10 -72.75
N ALA A 2 37.34 -92.69 -72.18
CA ALA A 2 36.15 -91.95 -71.72
C ALA A 2 36.26 -91.25 -70.34
N LEU A 3 37.07 -91.76 -69.40
CA LEU A 3 37.19 -91.20 -68.04
C LEU A 3 37.76 -89.77 -67.98
N LYS A 4 38.67 -89.40 -68.91
CA LYS A 4 39.28 -88.05 -68.96
C LYS A 4 38.31 -86.96 -69.43
N ARG A 5 37.25 -87.30 -70.17
CA ARG A 5 36.21 -86.32 -70.57
C ARG A 5 35.24 -86.03 -69.42
N HIS A 6 34.84 -87.04 -68.64
CA HIS A 6 33.95 -86.84 -67.48
C HIS A 6 34.60 -86.00 -66.37
N HIS A 7 35.89 -86.20 -66.08
CA HIS A 7 36.57 -85.43 -65.04
C HIS A 7 36.71 -83.93 -65.38
N LYS A 8 36.95 -83.58 -66.65
CA LYS A 8 36.97 -82.18 -67.12
C LYS A 8 35.60 -81.50 -67.01
N ILE A 9 34.50 -82.21 -67.24
CA ILE A 9 33.14 -81.66 -67.15
C ILE A 9 32.76 -81.42 -65.68
N VAL A 10 33.09 -82.34 -64.77
CA VAL A 10 32.81 -82.20 -63.33
C VAL A 10 33.61 -81.06 -62.69
N ILE A 11 34.90 -80.93 -63.02
CA ILE A 11 35.74 -79.82 -62.55
C ILE A 11 35.25 -78.47 -63.10
N GLY A 12 34.85 -78.42 -64.36
CA GLY A 12 34.24 -77.22 -64.97
C GLY A 12 32.96 -76.79 -64.23
N SER A 13 32.06 -77.74 -63.97
CA SER A 13 30.81 -77.51 -63.23
C SER A 13 31.04 -76.98 -61.80
N PHE A 14 32.01 -77.55 -61.08
CA PHE A 14 32.36 -77.08 -59.73
C PHE A 14 32.93 -75.66 -59.73
N SER A 15 33.81 -75.34 -60.68
CA SER A 15 34.36 -73.98 -60.83
C SER A 15 33.28 -72.93 -61.11
N SER A 16 32.28 -73.26 -61.95
CA SER A 16 31.16 -72.37 -62.23
C SER A 16 30.28 -72.13 -61.00
N LEU A 17 30.06 -73.15 -60.17
CA LEU A 17 29.34 -73.03 -58.90
C LEU A 17 30.02 -72.07 -57.91
N VAL A 18 31.35 -72.16 -57.79
CA VAL A 18 32.14 -71.26 -56.93
C VAL A 18 32.07 -69.81 -57.44
N ILE A 19 32.16 -69.61 -58.75
CA ILE A 19 32.05 -68.27 -59.36
C ILE A 19 30.66 -67.69 -59.11
N ILE A 20 29.59 -68.47 -59.32
CA ILE A 20 28.22 -68.04 -59.05
C ILE A 20 28.05 -67.68 -57.57
N TYR A 21 28.55 -68.50 -56.65
CA TYR A 21 28.51 -68.21 -55.22
C TYR A 21 29.24 -66.91 -54.86
N MET A 22 30.44 -66.66 -55.40
CA MET A 22 31.16 -65.40 -55.19
C MET A 22 30.39 -64.19 -55.75
N ILE A 23 29.75 -64.33 -56.91
CA ILE A 23 28.92 -63.25 -57.49
C ILE A 23 27.71 -62.95 -56.59
N VAL A 24 26.98 -63.98 -56.14
CA VAL A 24 25.80 -63.80 -55.28
C VAL A 24 26.17 -63.19 -53.94
N THR A 25 27.23 -63.68 -53.30
CA THR A 25 27.72 -63.13 -52.03
C THR A 25 28.21 -61.69 -52.19
N GLY A 26 28.90 -61.36 -53.28
CA GLY A 26 29.31 -60.00 -53.61
C GLY A 26 28.12 -59.05 -53.81
N LEU A 27 27.07 -59.49 -54.50
CA LEU A 27 25.83 -58.72 -54.67
C LEU A 27 25.11 -58.47 -53.34
N LEU A 28 25.03 -59.48 -52.47
CA LEU A 28 24.45 -59.35 -51.13
C LEU A 28 25.25 -58.38 -50.25
N LEU A 29 26.58 -58.49 -50.24
CA LEU A 29 27.46 -57.59 -49.49
C LEU A 29 27.27 -56.14 -49.97
N ASN A 30 27.24 -55.94 -51.29
CA ASN A 30 27.03 -54.62 -51.87
C ASN A 30 25.68 -54.03 -51.45
N GLY A 31 24.61 -54.84 -51.46
CA GLY A 31 23.29 -54.43 -50.99
C GLY A 31 23.28 -54.00 -49.51
N ILE A 32 23.99 -54.72 -48.63
CA ILE A 32 24.13 -54.36 -47.22
C ILE A 32 24.86 -53.02 -47.07
N ILE A 33 26.00 -52.86 -47.75
CA ILE A 33 26.82 -51.63 -47.71
C ILE A 33 25.99 -50.42 -48.17
N VAL A 34 25.26 -50.54 -49.28
CA VAL A 34 24.38 -49.47 -49.79
C VAL A 34 23.31 -49.12 -48.75
N LYS A 35 22.61 -50.11 -48.18
CA LYS A 35 21.57 -49.87 -47.16
C LYS A 35 22.16 -49.18 -45.91
N GLN A 36 23.33 -49.62 -45.47
CA GLN A 36 24.01 -49.07 -44.30
C GLN A 36 24.48 -47.63 -44.55
N THR A 37 24.91 -47.33 -45.77
CA THR A 37 25.28 -45.97 -46.21
C THR A 37 24.07 -45.04 -46.24
N LEU A 38 22.93 -45.50 -46.76
CA LEU A 38 21.68 -44.73 -46.74
C LEU A 38 21.22 -44.42 -45.30
N ASN A 39 21.24 -45.42 -44.42
CA ASN A 39 20.92 -45.21 -43.01
C ASN A 39 21.88 -44.21 -42.35
N HIS A 40 23.18 -44.33 -42.60
CA HIS A 40 24.18 -43.41 -42.06
C HIS A 40 23.93 -41.97 -42.52
N ASN A 41 23.62 -41.77 -43.80
CA ASN A 41 23.29 -40.45 -44.35
C ASN A 41 22.01 -39.87 -43.72
N THR A 42 20.99 -40.70 -43.47
CA THR A 42 19.78 -40.27 -42.76
C THR A 42 20.08 -39.79 -41.34
N VAL A 43 20.88 -40.55 -40.59
CA VAL A 43 21.28 -40.19 -39.21
C VAL A 43 22.11 -38.90 -39.20
N ILE A 44 23.06 -38.73 -40.11
CA ILE A 44 23.84 -37.49 -40.22
C ILE A 44 22.93 -36.29 -40.46
N ARG A 45 21.94 -36.43 -41.36
CA ARG A 45 20.97 -35.37 -41.64
C ARG A 45 20.11 -35.05 -40.42
N GLU A 46 19.64 -36.05 -39.69
CA GLU A 46 18.89 -35.85 -38.45
C GLU A 46 19.71 -35.15 -37.38
N ILE A 47 20.98 -35.55 -37.19
CA ILE A 47 21.91 -34.88 -36.26
C ILE A 47 22.10 -33.41 -36.66
N GLY A 48 22.32 -33.13 -37.94
CA GLY A 48 22.47 -31.76 -38.44
C GLY A 48 21.23 -30.91 -38.20
N ASN A 49 20.03 -31.46 -38.44
CA ASN A 49 18.77 -30.77 -38.15
C ASN A 49 18.58 -30.52 -36.65
N LEU A 50 18.91 -31.50 -35.80
CA LEU A 50 18.82 -31.37 -34.34
C LEU A 50 19.77 -30.28 -33.82
N GLN A 51 21.00 -30.22 -34.36
CA GLN A 51 21.98 -29.19 -34.02
C GLN A 51 21.49 -27.80 -34.43
N ALA A 52 20.90 -27.67 -35.62
CA ALA A 52 20.33 -26.41 -36.08
C ALA A 52 19.15 -25.95 -35.21
N ASP A 53 18.23 -26.85 -34.85
CA ASP A 53 17.10 -26.56 -33.95
C ASP A 53 17.59 -26.16 -32.55
N THR A 54 18.57 -26.89 -32.02
CA THR A 54 19.17 -26.58 -30.72
C THR A 54 19.83 -25.21 -30.71
N GLN A 55 20.57 -24.87 -31.78
CA GLN A 55 21.20 -23.56 -31.91
C GLN A 55 20.17 -22.44 -32.05
N SER A 56 19.08 -22.67 -32.79
CA SER A 56 17.98 -21.72 -32.90
C SER A 56 17.35 -21.42 -31.55
N LYS A 57 17.04 -22.46 -30.75
CA LYS A 57 16.48 -22.32 -29.40
C LYS A 57 17.43 -21.61 -28.44
N LEU A 58 18.74 -21.88 -28.53
CA LEU A 58 19.77 -21.19 -27.74
C LEU A 58 19.80 -19.69 -28.06
N ASN A 59 19.71 -19.33 -29.34
CA ASN A 59 19.69 -17.93 -29.76
C ASN A 59 18.43 -17.22 -29.26
N GLU A 60 17.26 -17.85 -29.40
CA GLU A 60 15.98 -17.32 -28.89
C GLU A 60 16.02 -17.11 -27.38
N LEU A 61 16.49 -18.11 -26.62
CA LEU A 61 16.61 -18.01 -25.16
C LEU A 61 17.56 -16.87 -24.75
N THR A 62 18.64 -16.67 -25.49
CA THR A 62 19.59 -15.58 -25.24
C THR A 62 18.94 -14.21 -25.43
N ILE A 63 18.15 -14.04 -26.49
CA ILE A 63 17.41 -12.80 -26.75
C ILE A 63 16.40 -12.53 -25.64
N ASN A 64 15.62 -13.54 -25.25
CA ASN A 64 14.64 -13.40 -24.18
C ASN A 64 15.30 -13.03 -22.86
N LEU A 65 16.45 -13.64 -22.53
CA LEU A 65 17.19 -13.35 -21.30
C LEU A 65 17.75 -11.91 -21.29
N LEU A 66 18.19 -11.40 -22.44
CA LEU A 66 18.63 -10.01 -22.59
C LEU A 66 17.47 -9.04 -22.41
N GLN A 67 16.30 -9.32 -23.01
CA GLN A 67 15.10 -8.51 -22.81
C GLN A 67 14.67 -8.49 -21.35
N THR A 68 14.56 -9.65 -20.70
CA THR A 68 14.22 -9.73 -19.28
C THR A 68 15.20 -8.95 -18.40
N LYS A 69 16.50 -8.95 -18.74
CA LYS A 69 17.51 -8.17 -18.01
C LYS A 69 17.30 -6.66 -18.15
N GLU A 70 16.92 -6.19 -19.33
CA GLU A 70 16.59 -4.76 -19.53
C GLU A 70 15.26 -4.39 -18.86
N ASP A 71 14.25 -5.25 -18.90
CA ASP A 71 12.99 -5.03 -18.20
C ASP A 71 13.21 -4.87 -16.69
N ILE A 72 14.05 -5.74 -16.09
CA ILE A 72 14.44 -5.65 -14.67
C ILE A 72 15.18 -4.34 -14.37
N ARG A 73 16.03 -3.85 -15.28
CA ARG A 73 16.73 -2.56 -15.09
C ARG A 73 15.75 -1.39 -15.11
N THR A 74 14.81 -1.39 -16.04
CA THR A 74 13.77 -0.36 -16.13
C THR A 74 12.90 -0.37 -14.88
N LEU A 75 12.43 -1.54 -14.44
CA LEU A 75 11.66 -1.69 -13.20
C LEU A 75 12.43 -1.17 -11.97
N ASN A 76 13.72 -1.48 -11.85
CA ASN A 76 14.53 -0.97 -10.74
C ASN A 76 14.68 0.56 -10.77
N SER A 77 14.76 1.15 -11.97
CA SER A 77 14.78 2.61 -12.12
C SER A 77 13.45 3.25 -11.73
N GLU A 78 12.33 2.66 -12.14
CA GLU A 78 10.99 3.13 -11.77
C GLU A 78 10.77 3.04 -10.25
N LEU A 79 11.21 1.95 -9.62
CA LEU A 79 11.15 1.79 -8.16
C LEU A 79 11.88 2.92 -7.43
N GLY A 80 13.08 3.30 -7.90
CA GLY A 80 13.85 4.40 -7.33
C GLY A 80 13.13 5.75 -7.44
N SER A 81 12.45 6.01 -8.55
CA SER A 81 11.64 7.24 -8.72
C SER A 81 10.39 7.27 -7.82
N ILE A 82 9.78 6.11 -7.57
CA ILE A 82 8.64 5.99 -6.65
C ILE A 82 9.08 6.24 -5.21
N ASP A 83 10.26 5.77 -4.80
CA ASP A 83 10.81 6.06 -3.47
C ASP A 83 11.06 7.56 -3.26
N GLU A 84 11.55 8.28 -4.28
CA GLU A 84 11.69 9.73 -4.25
C GLU A 84 10.32 10.44 -4.16
N GLU A 85 9.36 10.06 -5.01
CA GLU A 85 8.00 10.62 -4.97
C GLU A 85 7.30 10.35 -3.64
N PHE A 86 7.48 9.17 -3.06
CA PHE A 86 6.96 8.81 -1.75
C PHE A 86 7.61 9.60 -0.61
N ASN A 87 8.91 9.87 -0.70
CA ASN A 87 9.61 10.72 0.27
C ASN A 87 9.17 12.19 0.16
N LEU A 88 8.93 12.69 -1.06
CA LEU A 88 8.36 14.02 -1.31
C LEU A 88 6.92 14.10 -0.80
N LEU A 89 6.10 13.08 -1.06
CA LEU A 89 4.73 12.99 -0.55
C LEU A 89 4.72 12.92 0.97
N LYS A 90 5.61 12.16 1.61
CA LYS A 90 5.79 12.18 3.06
C LYS A 90 6.21 13.55 3.57
N ALA A 91 7.14 14.23 2.90
CA ALA A 91 7.55 15.58 3.28
C ALA A 91 6.37 16.56 3.17
N SER A 92 5.57 16.51 2.10
CA SER A 92 4.40 17.37 1.87
C SER A 92 3.22 17.05 2.81
N THR A 93 2.88 15.78 3.02
CA THR A 93 1.82 15.36 3.94
C THR A 93 2.21 15.51 5.41
N SER A 94 3.50 15.45 5.72
CA SER A 94 3.99 15.72 7.08
C SER A 94 4.01 17.21 7.45
N ALA A 95 3.85 18.09 6.46
CA ALA A 95 4.02 19.54 6.61
C ALA A 95 2.71 20.33 6.61
N ASP A 96 1.59 19.80 6.09
CA ASP A 96 0.41 20.63 5.86
C ASP A 96 -0.86 20.10 6.55
N PHE A 97 -1.26 20.78 7.63
CA PHE A 97 -2.55 20.59 8.29
C PHE A 97 -3.71 21.26 7.55
N SER A 98 -3.48 22.00 6.45
CA SER A 98 -4.52 22.83 5.80
C SER A 98 -5.79 22.06 5.44
N GLY A 99 -5.67 20.87 4.83
CA GLY A 99 -6.83 20.05 4.50
C GLY A 99 -7.52 19.43 5.72
N ILE A 100 -6.77 19.16 6.80
CA ILE A 100 -7.34 18.69 8.08
C ILE A 100 -8.12 19.83 8.74
N VAL A 101 -7.53 21.03 8.78
CA VAL A 101 -8.15 22.23 9.33
C VAL A 101 -9.45 22.55 8.60
N GLU A 102 -9.42 22.58 7.26
CA GLU A 102 -10.60 22.93 6.45
C GLU A 102 -11.82 22.04 6.75
N ASN A 103 -11.59 20.74 6.99
CA ASN A 103 -12.67 19.82 7.34
C ASN A 103 -13.01 19.90 8.84
N ALA A 104 -12.01 20.01 9.71
CA ALA A 104 -12.24 19.99 11.15
C ALA A 104 -13.03 21.20 11.64
N ILE A 105 -12.77 22.40 11.11
CA ILE A 105 -13.46 23.64 11.53
C ILE A 105 -14.97 23.58 11.30
N LYS A 106 -15.46 22.79 10.33
CA LYS A 106 -16.91 22.60 10.07
C LYS A 106 -17.62 21.91 11.23
N SER A 107 -16.89 21.07 11.96
CA SER A 107 -17.39 20.33 13.12
C SER A 107 -17.10 21.04 14.46
N VAL A 108 -16.44 22.20 14.43
CA VAL A 108 -16.12 23.00 15.62
C VAL A 108 -17.18 24.09 15.80
N VAL A 109 -17.68 24.22 17.02
CA VAL A 109 -18.75 25.16 17.38
C VAL A 109 -18.27 26.13 18.46
N THR A 110 -18.79 27.35 18.43
CA THR A 110 -18.61 28.29 19.54
C THR A 110 -19.67 28.02 20.59
N ILE A 111 -19.28 27.81 21.84
CA ILE A 111 -20.20 27.70 22.97
C ILE A 111 -20.27 29.06 23.66
N ARG A 112 -21.49 29.58 23.83
CA ARG A 112 -21.74 30.87 24.47
C ARG A 112 -22.75 30.72 25.60
N THR A 113 -22.41 31.31 26.74
CA THR A 113 -23.33 31.55 27.84
C THR A 113 -23.57 33.03 28.03
N ASP A 114 -24.43 33.38 28.98
CA ASP A 114 -24.68 34.76 29.42
C ASP A 114 -23.48 35.37 30.17
N VAL A 115 -22.52 34.55 30.63
CA VAL A 115 -21.37 34.99 31.44
C VAL A 115 -20.01 34.65 30.83
N GLY A 116 -19.98 33.84 29.76
CA GLY A 116 -18.73 33.35 29.18
C GLY A 116 -18.89 32.73 27.80
N GLN A 117 -17.77 32.27 27.25
CA GLN A 117 -17.71 31.59 25.97
C GLN A 117 -16.52 30.65 25.92
N GLY A 118 -16.60 29.66 25.03
CA GLY A 118 -15.53 28.71 24.74
C GLY A 118 -15.76 28.03 23.41
N THR A 119 -15.06 26.93 23.19
CA THR A 119 -15.20 26.10 22.00
C THR A 119 -15.78 24.74 22.36
N GLY A 120 -16.49 24.12 21.43
CA GLY A 120 -16.83 22.72 21.46
C GLY A 120 -16.66 22.10 20.10
N PHE A 121 -16.83 20.79 20.00
CA PHE A 121 -16.83 20.09 18.72
C PHE A 121 -17.83 18.95 18.69
N ILE A 122 -18.32 18.66 17.49
CA ILE A 122 -19.36 17.68 17.22
C ILE A 122 -18.73 16.28 17.13
N ILE A 123 -19.27 15.32 17.87
CA ILE A 123 -18.79 13.92 17.92
C ILE A 123 -19.76 12.92 17.30
N ASP A 124 -20.96 13.38 16.93
CA ASP A 124 -22.00 12.54 16.34
C ASP A 124 -22.86 13.40 15.41
N GLU A 125 -23.21 12.84 14.25
CA GLU A 125 -23.95 13.52 13.18
C GLU A 125 -25.29 14.10 13.67
N ARG A 126 -25.90 13.49 14.70
CA ARG A 126 -27.13 13.98 15.32
C ARG A 126 -26.93 15.28 16.11
N GLY A 127 -25.71 15.82 16.22
CA GLY A 127 -25.40 17.07 16.90
C GLY A 127 -25.04 16.94 18.37
N TYR A 128 -24.38 15.84 18.77
CA TYR A 128 -23.79 15.76 20.11
C TYR A 128 -22.45 16.50 20.13
N VAL A 129 -22.27 17.38 21.11
CA VAL A 129 -21.13 18.30 21.20
C VAL A 129 -20.41 18.10 22.53
N ILE A 130 -19.09 17.98 22.48
CA ILE A 130 -18.21 18.01 23.65
C ILE A 130 -17.65 19.42 23.84
N THR A 131 -17.55 19.85 25.09
CA THR A 131 -16.84 21.08 25.52
C THR A 131 -16.36 20.90 26.97
N ASN A 132 -15.67 21.89 27.54
CA ASN A 132 -15.32 21.85 28.96
C ASN A 132 -16.48 22.25 29.88
N ALA A 133 -16.48 21.73 31.10
CA ALA A 133 -17.47 22.10 32.10
C ALA A 133 -17.32 23.55 32.57
N HIS A 134 -16.09 24.04 32.74
CA HIS A 134 -15.83 25.40 33.20
C HIS A 134 -16.35 26.48 32.21
N VAL A 135 -16.51 26.15 30.92
CA VAL A 135 -17.09 27.06 29.91
C VAL A 135 -18.54 27.42 30.25
N LEU A 136 -19.24 26.55 30.97
CA LEU A 136 -20.66 26.71 31.31
C LEU A 136 -20.89 27.27 32.72
N VAL A 137 -19.86 27.36 33.56
CA VAL A 137 -20.01 27.70 34.99
C VAL A 137 -20.61 29.10 35.15
N GLY A 138 -21.68 29.18 35.94
CA GLY A 138 -22.40 30.42 36.23
C GLY A 138 -23.38 30.85 35.13
N GLY A 139 -23.42 30.13 34.00
CA GLY A 139 -24.32 30.42 32.90
C GLY A 139 -25.72 29.85 33.10
N SER A 140 -26.74 30.63 32.74
CA SER A 140 -28.16 30.22 32.79
C SER A 140 -28.70 29.79 31.42
N LYS A 141 -28.01 30.17 30.33
CA LYS A 141 -28.37 29.84 28.95
C LYS A 141 -27.14 29.33 28.21
N ILE A 142 -27.33 28.32 27.36
CA ILE A 142 -26.27 27.74 26.53
C ILE A 142 -26.69 27.86 25.08
N ASN A 143 -25.91 28.59 24.29
CA ASN A 143 -26.06 28.66 22.85
C ASN A 143 -24.82 28.07 22.18
N ALA A 144 -25.04 27.35 21.09
CA ALA A 144 -23.99 26.92 20.19
C ALA A 144 -24.11 27.70 18.88
N MET A 145 -22.97 28.15 18.36
CA MET A 145 -22.89 28.74 17.03
C MET A 145 -22.03 27.85 16.14
N THR A 146 -22.61 27.39 15.04
CA THR A 146 -21.96 26.47 14.10
C THR A 146 -21.01 27.21 13.15
N TYR A 147 -20.26 26.45 12.36
CA TYR A 147 -19.40 26.98 11.29
C TYR A 147 -20.15 27.91 10.32
N ASP A 148 -21.39 27.56 9.98
CA ASP A 148 -22.27 28.33 9.09
C ASP A 148 -22.89 29.58 9.77
N GLN A 149 -22.43 29.93 10.98
CA GLN A 149 -22.91 31.05 11.80
C GLN A 149 -24.38 30.92 12.24
N GLU A 150 -24.91 29.70 12.25
CA GLU A 150 -26.23 29.43 12.83
C GLU A 150 -26.11 29.33 14.34
N SER A 151 -26.85 30.19 15.05
CA SER A 151 -26.91 30.19 16.51
C SER A 151 -28.19 29.52 17.00
N MET A 152 -28.05 28.59 17.93
CA MET A 152 -29.16 27.81 18.47
C MET A 152 -28.96 27.46 19.94
N ASN A 153 -30.07 27.22 20.65
CA ASN A 153 -30.00 26.72 22.02
C ASN A 153 -29.41 25.31 22.04
N ALA A 154 -28.42 25.10 22.91
CA ALA A 154 -27.86 23.79 23.19
C ALA A 154 -28.51 23.22 24.45
N GLU A 155 -28.95 21.96 24.37
CA GLU A 155 -29.48 21.21 25.50
C GLU A 155 -28.33 20.57 26.28
N PHE A 156 -28.37 20.69 27.59
CA PHE A 156 -27.44 20.02 28.49
C PHE A 156 -27.82 18.54 28.64
N ILE A 157 -26.91 17.62 28.32
CA ILE A 157 -27.13 16.18 28.44
C ILE A 157 -26.50 15.61 29.70
N GLY A 158 -25.26 16.02 30.00
CA GLY A 158 -24.54 15.53 31.17
C GLY A 158 -23.13 16.11 31.26
N TYR A 159 -22.45 15.85 32.37
CA TYR A 159 -21.08 16.33 32.61
C TYR A 159 -20.30 15.40 33.52
N ASN A 160 -18.97 15.50 33.44
CA ASN A 160 -18.04 14.96 34.40
C ASN A 160 -17.22 16.13 34.97
N GLY A 161 -17.52 16.49 36.22
CA GLY A 161 -16.85 17.61 36.91
C GLY A 161 -15.35 17.40 37.10
N PRO A 162 -14.88 16.26 37.67
CA PRO A 162 -13.46 15.97 37.83
C PRO A 162 -12.64 16.05 36.54
N LEU A 163 -13.19 15.58 35.42
CA LEU A 163 -12.52 15.64 34.11
C LEU A 163 -12.73 16.94 33.35
N ASP A 164 -13.57 17.86 33.87
CA ASP A 164 -13.94 19.11 33.21
C ASP A 164 -14.53 18.91 31.81
N ILE A 165 -15.47 17.97 31.66
CA ILE A 165 -16.12 17.63 30.38
C ILE A 165 -17.63 17.82 30.49
N VAL A 166 -18.26 18.39 29.47
CA VAL A 166 -19.71 18.45 29.29
C VAL A 166 -20.10 17.86 27.93
N LEU A 167 -21.23 17.14 27.92
CA LEU A 167 -21.93 16.73 26.71
C LEU A 167 -23.18 17.60 26.51
N LEU A 168 -23.26 18.21 25.33
CA LEU A 168 -24.38 19.02 24.88
C LEU A 168 -25.05 18.38 23.66
N LYS A 169 -26.28 18.81 23.38
CA LYS A 169 -27.03 18.43 22.19
C LYS A 169 -27.56 19.67 21.47
N ILE A 170 -27.30 19.75 20.18
CA ILE A 170 -27.83 20.80 19.28
C ILE A 170 -28.72 20.18 18.20
N PRO A 171 -29.80 20.86 17.76
CA PRO A 171 -30.71 20.33 16.74
C PRO A 171 -30.13 20.47 15.34
N GLY A 172 -29.98 19.37 14.60
CA GLY A 172 -29.52 19.40 13.21
C GLY A 172 -28.88 18.08 12.77
N ASN A 173 -28.27 18.10 11.59
CA ASN A 173 -27.41 17.03 11.09
C ASN A 173 -26.08 17.67 10.66
N TYR A 174 -24.96 17.14 11.14
CA TYR A 174 -23.65 17.79 11.04
C TYR A 174 -22.55 16.82 10.66
N GLU A 175 -21.47 17.36 10.10
CA GLU A 175 -20.19 16.66 10.10
C GLU A 175 -19.70 16.48 11.55
N LYS A 176 -19.02 15.37 11.82
CA LYS A 176 -18.47 15.04 13.14
C LYS A 176 -16.96 14.88 13.05
N LEU A 177 -16.30 15.09 14.18
CA LEU A 177 -14.93 14.66 14.40
C LEU A 177 -14.92 13.25 14.98
N GLU A 178 -14.02 12.41 14.45
CA GLU A 178 -13.76 11.09 14.98
C GLU A 178 -12.73 11.15 16.11
N LEU A 179 -12.94 10.36 17.15
CA LEU A 179 -12.02 10.24 18.28
C LEU A 179 -11.01 9.12 18.00
N ASP A 180 -9.72 9.34 18.26
CA ASP A 180 -8.70 8.30 18.29
C ASP A 180 -8.59 7.69 19.71
N ASP A 181 -7.94 6.54 19.82
CA ASP A 181 -7.59 5.95 21.11
C ASP A 181 -6.41 6.71 21.74
N SER A 182 -6.64 7.33 22.89
CA SER A 182 -5.64 8.11 23.61
C SER A 182 -4.41 7.29 24.04
N ASN A 183 -4.54 5.96 24.18
CA ASN A 183 -3.41 5.08 24.50
C ASN A 183 -2.38 4.99 23.37
N ASN A 184 -2.77 5.34 22.14
CA ASN A 184 -1.90 5.30 20.97
C ASN A 184 -1.12 6.61 20.76
N VAL A 185 -1.42 7.66 21.53
CA VAL A 185 -0.78 8.97 21.40
C VAL A 185 0.68 8.88 21.83
N GLN A 186 1.58 9.46 21.04
CA GLN A 186 3.03 9.40 21.30
C GLN A 186 3.63 10.80 21.48
N VAL A 187 4.61 10.90 22.38
CA VAL A 187 5.43 12.11 22.52
C VAL A 187 6.15 12.39 21.21
N GLY A 188 6.09 13.65 20.74
CA GLY A 188 6.62 14.10 19.46
C GLY A 188 5.63 14.06 18.30
N GLU A 189 4.43 13.49 18.48
CA GLU A 189 3.38 13.53 17.47
C GLU A 189 2.91 14.97 17.23
N LYS A 190 2.87 15.42 15.96
CA LYS A 190 2.36 16.76 15.64
C LYS A 190 0.85 16.80 15.81
N VAL A 191 0.38 17.90 16.36
CA VAL A 191 -1.02 18.15 16.68
C VAL A 191 -1.40 19.58 16.32
N ILE A 192 -2.69 19.80 16.11
CA ILE A 192 -3.29 21.13 16.04
C ILE A 192 -4.35 21.27 17.12
N ALA A 193 -4.38 22.44 17.77
CA ALA A 193 -5.48 22.85 18.63
C ALA A 193 -6.36 23.83 17.84
N ILE A 194 -7.65 23.54 17.78
CA ILE A 194 -8.63 24.40 17.10
C ILE A 194 -9.54 25.04 18.15
N GLY A 195 -9.69 26.35 18.06
CA GLY A 195 -10.66 27.14 18.81
C GLY A 195 -11.48 28.03 17.89
N ASN A 196 -12.61 28.51 18.37
CA ASN A 196 -13.39 29.56 17.72
C ASN A 196 -13.74 30.67 18.74
N PRO A 197 -12.75 31.41 19.26
CA PRO A 197 -13.03 32.53 20.13
C PRO A 197 -13.91 33.55 19.41
N LEU A 198 -15.03 33.93 20.04
CA LEU A 198 -15.99 34.93 19.56
C LEU A 198 -16.84 34.49 18.35
N GLY A 199 -16.57 33.33 17.76
CA GLY A 199 -17.36 32.80 16.65
C GLY A 199 -17.26 33.57 15.34
N LEU A 200 -16.27 34.46 15.23
CA LEU A 200 -16.04 35.30 14.05
C LEU A 200 -14.82 34.82 13.25
N GLN A 201 -13.85 34.16 13.90
CA GLN A 201 -12.64 33.64 13.28
C GLN A 201 -12.14 32.42 14.09
N PHE A 202 -11.89 31.31 13.40
CA PHE A 202 -11.23 30.15 14.00
C PHE A 202 -9.76 30.47 14.28
N SER A 203 -9.29 30.06 15.45
CA SER A 203 -7.88 30.07 15.82
C SER A 203 -7.33 28.65 15.74
N VAL A 204 -6.27 28.46 14.96
CA VAL A 204 -5.55 27.19 14.87
C VAL A 204 -4.12 27.42 15.33
N SER A 205 -3.66 26.59 16.26
CA SER A 205 -2.26 26.55 16.66
C SER A 205 -1.71 25.15 16.44
N GLU A 206 -0.51 25.07 15.88
CA GLU A 206 0.22 23.83 15.69
C GLU A 206 1.24 23.63 16.82
N GLY A 207 1.45 22.38 17.21
CA GLY A 207 2.50 21.98 18.12
C GLY A 207 2.77 20.48 18.04
N ILE A 208 3.35 19.94 19.10
CA ILE A 208 3.58 18.53 19.32
C ILE A 208 3.06 18.09 20.69
N VAL A 209 2.76 16.80 20.80
CA VAL A 209 2.58 16.16 22.10
C VAL A 209 3.92 16.19 22.84
N SER A 210 3.98 16.95 23.92
CA SER A 210 5.14 17.11 24.80
C SER A 210 5.23 16.02 25.87
N ALA A 211 4.08 15.50 26.33
CA ALA A 211 3.99 14.39 27.28
C ALA A 211 2.60 13.74 27.21
N VAL A 212 2.50 12.47 27.59
CA VAL A 212 1.24 11.71 27.70
C VAL A 212 1.06 11.20 29.13
N HIS A 213 -0.18 10.85 29.50
CA HIS A 213 -0.53 10.28 30.81
C HIS A 213 0.00 11.10 31.99
N ARG A 214 0.01 12.44 31.86
CA ARG A 214 0.33 13.28 33.01
C ARG A 214 -0.83 13.20 33.98
N GLN A 215 -0.55 12.76 35.21
CA GLN A 215 -1.42 13.03 36.34
C GLN A 215 -1.57 14.55 36.46
N GLY A 216 -2.79 15.04 36.32
CA GLY A 216 -3.06 16.47 36.41
C GLY A 216 -3.11 16.98 37.84
N ILE A 217 -3.62 18.21 37.98
CA ILE A 217 -3.90 18.84 39.28
C ILE A 217 -5.08 18.13 39.97
N VAL A 218 -5.93 17.44 39.22
CA VAL A 218 -7.06 16.64 39.72
C VAL A 218 -6.64 15.18 39.77
N GLU A 219 -6.85 14.50 40.91
CA GLU A 219 -6.40 13.12 41.18
C GLU A 219 -6.87 12.07 40.17
N GLU A 220 -7.93 12.34 39.41
CA GLU A 220 -8.59 11.37 38.52
C GLU A 220 -8.37 11.62 37.01
N GLY A 221 -7.65 12.70 36.61
CA GLY A 221 -7.47 13.07 35.20
C GLY A 221 -6.09 12.74 34.62
N GLU A 222 -6.07 12.09 33.46
CA GLU A 222 -4.87 11.92 32.62
C GLU A 222 -4.87 12.97 31.50
N TYR A 223 -3.80 13.77 31.43
CA TYR A 223 -3.69 14.88 30.50
C TYR A 223 -2.62 14.62 29.44
N ILE A 224 -2.89 15.09 28.22
CA ILE A 224 -1.91 15.24 27.15
C ILE A 224 -1.31 16.63 27.28
N GLN A 225 0.01 16.71 27.42
CA GLN A 225 0.72 17.98 27.40
C GLN A 225 1.10 18.29 25.94
N THR A 226 0.84 19.51 25.49
CA THR A 226 1.20 20.00 24.16
C THR A 226 1.90 21.35 24.25
N ASP A 227 2.75 21.67 23.28
CA ASP A 227 3.30 23.03 23.11
C ASP A 227 2.51 23.86 22.08
N ALA A 228 1.43 23.30 21.51
CA ALA A 228 0.47 24.06 20.71
C ALA A 228 -0.09 25.21 21.56
N ALA A 229 -0.08 26.42 21.02
CA ALA A 229 -0.48 27.61 21.77
C ALA A 229 -1.97 27.53 22.15
N LEU A 230 -2.27 27.42 23.45
CA LEU A 230 -3.62 27.46 24.00
C LEU A 230 -3.91 28.85 24.58
N ASN A 231 -4.91 29.52 24.01
CA ASN A 231 -5.35 30.84 24.45
C ASN A 231 -6.83 30.82 24.86
N PRO A 232 -7.30 31.82 25.64
CA PRO A 232 -8.72 31.96 25.94
C PRO A 232 -9.56 31.87 24.66
N GLY A 233 -10.47 30.90 24.62
CA GLY A 233 -11.24 30.55 23.43
C GLY A 233 -10.98 29.16 22.88
N ASN A 234 -9.82 28.57 23.11
CA ASN A 234 -9.56 27.17 22.72
C ASN A 234 -10.21 26.15 23.67
N SER A 235 -10.49 26.55 24.92
CA SER A 235 -11.05 25.68 25.97
C SER A 235 -12.31 24.98 25.49
N GLY A 236 -12.28 23.65 25.54
CA GLY A 236 -13.33 22.74 25.10
C GLY A 236 -13.25 22.37 23.62
N GLY A 237 -12.34 22.98 22.85
CA GLY A 237 -12.08 22.66 21.45
C GLY A 237 -11.21 21.40 21.28
N PRO A 238 -11.10 20.87 20.05
CA PRO A 238 -10.40 19.62 19.81
C PRO A 238 -8.88 19.82 19.70
N LEU A 239 -8.14 18.83 20.21
CA LEU A 239 -6.73 18.59 19.88
C LEU A 239 -6.66 17.45 18.86
N ILE A 240 -6.16 17.73 17.64
CA ILE A 240 -6.27 16.84 16.48
C ILE A 240 -4.88 16.41 16.01
N ASN A 241 -4.71 15.12 15.71
CA ASN A 241 -3.46 14.59 15.17
C ASN A 241 -3.37 14.69 13.63
N LYS A 242 -2.25 14.23 13.05
CA LYS A 242 -2.05 14.24 11.58
C LYS A 242 -3.02 13.35 10.78
N LYS A 243 -3.80 12.50 11.43
CA LYS A 243 -4.84 11.69 10.77
C LYS A 243 -6.18 12.44 10.69
N GLY A 244 -6.28 13.63 11.30
CA GLY A 244 -7.55 14.35 11.45
C GLY A 244 -8.44 13.81 12.57
N LEU A 245 -7.89 12.96 13.45
CA LEU A 245 -8.63 12.38 14.58
C LEU A 245 -8.37 13.18 15.86
N VAL A 246 -9.40 13.32 16.69
CA VAL A 246 -9.33 14.01 17.97
C VAL A 246 -8.67 13.08 18.98
N ILE A 247 -7.58 13.55 19.58
CA ILE A 247 -6.84 12.83 20.62
C ILE A 247 -7.04 13.44 22.01
N GLY A 248 -7.65 14.62 22.10
CA GLY A 248 -7.87 15.31 23.37
C GLY A 248 -8.79 16.54 23.24
N ILE A 249 -9.12 17.12 24.40
CA ILE A 249 -9.91 18.34 24.55
C ILE A 249 -8.99 19.41 25.15
N ASN A 250 -8.91 20.59 24.52
CA ASN A 250 -8.05 21.71 24.93
C ASN A 250 -8.56 22.42 26.18
#